data_AF-A0A958PG22-F1
#
_entry.id   AF-A0A958PG22-F1
#
_cell.length_a   1.000
_cell.length_b   1.000
_cell.length_c   1.000
_cell.angle_alpha   90.00
_cell.angle_beta   90.00
_cell.angle_gamma   90.00
#
_symmetry.space_group_name_H-M   'P 1'
#
loop_
_entity.id
_entity.type
_entity.pdbx_description
1 polymer ?
#
loop_
_entity_poly.entity_id
_entity_poly.type
_entity_poly.pdbx_seq_one_letter_code
_entity_poly.pdbx_strand_id
1 'polypeptide(L)'
;MSELHLRSSNLIRTLNKFLWPLLKTLFRIEVKGLENIPKQGSFLLIANHNAGALIESHSLLCLSAQINRKLYGLNHPALFKIPFVGTYFKKIGAITASKDAAHEALNNGHGLLIFPGGNRQALRPISKKDHHSFEWANGWADIASQSNRSQYAPVIPVKFLGTHSVNPIFFSNSLISKILVIPWILKIKWFPVSLAQIISSTLIMLITYMFNWPVFLSLALAYTVFLFTALLPIIPKKIKIIFYPPINSEKSQELSSQQYKEKMNQIMAAKDYADGSRKPYPFNGIEKFMTLHESENIHYNSQLILSFEEHHLDHKKILLTTKNWIKEIPHARTITNTNEFSFSRYVYDQPWFKPSDIVHFHQNQSEKNINDFCHKKFNLSFDPPLRIGFFSEQNSHKMIFS
;
A
#
# COMPACT_ATOMS: atom_id res chain seq x y z
N MET A 1 7.15 -27.59 -19.46
CA MET A 1 6.70 -26.75 -20.59
C MET A 1 6.43 -25.36 -20.06
N SER A 2 6.98 -24.33 -20.72
CA SER A 2 6.73 -22.90 -20.43
C SER A 2 5.24 -22.62 -20.24
N GLU A 3 4.81 -21.78 -19.30
CA GLU A 3 3.40 -21.35 -19.25
C GLU A 3 3.08 -20.20 -20.24
N LEU A 4 4.12 -19.56 -20.80
CA LEU A 4 3.97 -18.37 -21.64
C LEU A 4 3.20 -18.64 -22.95
N HIS A 5 3.34 -19.85 -23.52
CA HIS A 5 2.67 -20.24 -24.77
C HIS A 5 1.15 -20.39 -24.63
N LEU A 6 0.62 -20.48 -23.41
CA LEU A 6 -0.82 -20.62 -23.16
C LEU A 6 -1.59 -19.31 -23.39
N ARG A 7 -0.88 -18.17 -23.47
CA ARG A 7 -1.47 -16.85 -23.70
C ARG A 7 -2.04 -16.73 -25.12
N SER A 8 -3.32 -16.39 -25.22
CA SER A 8 -4.03 -16.23 -26.49
C SER A 8 -4.06 -14.77 -26.94
N SER A 9 -3.34 -14.46 -28.01
CA SER A 9 -3.37 -13.13 -28.63
C SER A 9 -4.77 -12.76 -29.17
N ASN A 10 -5.53 -13.74 -29.67
CA ASN A 10 -6.89 -13.51 -30.18
C ASN A 10 -7.85 -13.11 -29.06
N LEU A 11 -7.82 -13.80 -27.91
CA LEU A 11 -8.65 -13.45 -26.77
C LEU A 11 -8.35 -12.02 -26.30
N ILE A 12 -7.07 -11.66 -26.18
CA ILE A 12 -6.66 -10.34 -25.72
C ILE A 12 -7.08 -9.25 -26.70
N ARG A 13 -7.01 -9.52 -28.01
CA ARG A 13 -7.55 -8.61 -29.03
C ARG A 13 -9.07 -8.43 -28.88
N THR A 14 -9.81 -9.50 -28.63
CA THR A 14 -11.26 -9.45 -28.37
C THR A 14 -11.58 -8.65 -27.12
N LEU A 15 -10.87 -8.89 -26.00
CA LEU A 15 -11.03 -8.12 -24.77
C LEU A 15 -10.74 -6.64 -25.00
N ASN A 16 -9.67 -6.32 -25.72
CA ASN A 16 -9.32 -4.93 -26.01
C ASN A 16 -10.34 -4.24 -26.97
N LYS A 17 -10.98 -5.00 -27.87
CA LYS A 17 -12.00 -4.48 -28.79
C LYS A 17 -13.35 -4.22 -28.11
N PHE A 18 -13.76 -5.10 -27.19
CA PHE A 18 -15.12 -5.06 -26.62
C PHE A 18 -15.14 -4.73 -25.13
N LEU A 19 -14.32 -5.42 -24.32
CA LEU A 19 -14.32 -5.23 -22.87
C LEU A 19 -13.67 -3.89 -22.47
N TRP A 20 -12.55 -3.51 -23.09
CA TRP A 20 -11.85 -2.28 -22.72
C TRP A 20 -12.70 -1.00 -22.91
N PRO A 21 -13.36 -0.76 -24.06
CA PRO A 21 -14.25 0.39 -24.20
C PRO A 21 -15.37 0.40 -23.15
N LEU A 22 -15.95 -0.76 -22.86
CA LEU A 22 -16.98 -0.89 -21.82
C LEU A 22 -16.44 -0.50 -20.44
N LEU A 23 -15.30 -1.07 -20.02
CA LEU A 23 -14.67 -0.73 -18.74
C LEU A 23 -14.28 0.75 -18.67
N LYS A 24 -13.69 1.28 -19.74
CA LYS A 24 -13.25 2.68 -19.81
C LYS A 24 -14.43 3.63 -19.65
N THR A 25 -15.56 3.36 -20.29
CA THR A 25 -16.77 4.18 -20.19
C THR A 25 -17.46 4.02 -18.85
N LEU A 26 -17.73 2.77 -18.43
CA LEU A 26 -18.47 2.48 -17.20
C LEU A 26 -17.76 3.02 -15.95
N PHE A 27 -16.43 2.87 -15.88
CA PHE A 27 -15.63 3.33 -14.75
C PHE A 27 -14.89 4.65 -15.02
N ARG A 28 -15.20 5.35 -16.12
CA ARG A 28 -14.59 6.63 -16.50
C ARG A 28 -13.08 6.62 -16.31
N ILE A 29 -12.43 5.58 -16.85
CA ILE A 29 -11.02 5.28 -16.57
C ILE A 29 -10.14 6.35 -17.19
N GLU A 30 -9.36 7.04 -16.36
CA GLU A 30 -8.32 7.97 -16.77
C GLU A 30 -6.95 7.30 -16.64
N VAL A 31 -6.12 7.45 -17.67
CA VAL A 31 -4.79 6.87 -17.72
C VAL A 31 -3.76 7.98 -17.91
N LYS A 32 -2.72 7.99 -17.08
CA LYS A 32 -1.59 8.93 -17.18
C LYS A 32 -0.27 8.17 -17.16
N GLY A 33 0.71 8.63 -17.94
CA GLY A 33 2.07 8.11 -17.91
C GLY A 33 2.29 6.79 -18.64
N LEU A 34 1.35 6.35 -19.49
CA LEU A 34 1.46 5.07 -20.22
C LEU A 34 2.73 5.00 -21.07
N GLU A 35 3.20 6.15 -21.53
CA GLU A 35 4.46 6.38 -22.24
C GLU A 35 5.72 5.97 -21.46
N ASN A 36 5.62 5.81 -20.13
CA ASN A 36 6.72 5.31 -19.30
C ASN A 36 7.00 3.81 -19.51
N ILE A 37 6.12 3.08 -20.20
CA ILE A 37 6.38 1.68 -20.57
C ILE A 37 7.38 1.62 -21.73
N PRO A 38 8.52 0.90 -21.59
CA PRO A 38 9.46 0.70 -22.66
C PRO A 38 8.81 0.10 -23.91
N LYS A 39 9.14 0.68 -25.07
CA LYS A 39 8.68 0.19 -26.38
C LYS A 39 9.22 -1.21 -26.71
N GLN A 40 10.38 -1.56 -26.16
CA GLN A 40 11.09 -2.82 -26.39
C GLN A 40 11.73 -3.30 -25.08
N GLY A 41 12.13 -4.58 -25.04
CA GLY A 41 12.72 -5.20 -23.85
C GLY A 41 11.70 -5.55 -22.76
N SER A 42 12.14 -6.28 -21.74
CA SER A 42 11.31 -6.61 -20.60
C SER A 42 11.08 -5.39 -19.71
N PHE A 43 10.03 -5.44 -18.90
CA PHE A 43 9.72 -4.43 -17.89
C PHE A 43 8.90 -5.06 -16.78
N LEU A 44 8.91 -4.42 -15.61
CA LEU A 44 8.22 -4.89 -14.43
C LEU A 44 7.20 -3.84 -13.99
N LEU A 45 5.92 -4.14 -14.12
CA LEU A 45 4.84 -3.34 -13.53
C LEU A 45 4.63 -3.80 -12.09
N ILE A 46 4.85 -2.89 -11.14
CA ILE A 46 4.50 -3.12 -9.74
C ILE A 46 3.32 -2.23 -9.39
N ALA A 47 2.21 -2.83 -9.00
CA ALA A 47 0.97 -2.10 -8.75
C ALA A 47 0.40 -2.35 -7.36
N ASN A 48 -0.31 -1.34 -6.81
CA ASN A 48 -1.20 -1.59 -5.68
C ASN A 48 -2.40 -2.44 -6.14
N HIS A 49 -2.95 -3.19 -5.20
CA HIS A 49 -3.93 -4.23 -5.48
C HIS A 49 -5.18 -4.03 -4.62
N ASN A 50 -6.32 -3.81 -5.24
CA ASN A 50 -7.56 -3.42 -4.58
C ASN A 50 -8.75 -4.22 -5.13
N ALA A 51 -9.79 -4.40 -4.31
CA ALA A 51 -11.09 -4.96 -4.69
C ALA A 51 -11.01 -6.21 -5.60
N GLY A 52 -10.07 -7.13 -5.33
CA GLY A 52 -9.98 -8.39 -6.06
C GLY A 52 -9.24 -8.40 -7.41
N ALA A 53 -8.48 -7.36 -7.77
CA ALA A 53 -7.65 -7.25 -9.00
C ALA A 53 -8.35 -7.27 -10.35
N LEU A 54 -9.61 -7.69 -10.47
CA LEU A 54 -10.17 -7.97 -11.79
C LEU A 54 -10.07 -6.76 -12.72
N ILE A 55 -10.57 -5.59 -12.29
CA ILE A 55 -10.43 -4.38 -13.12
C ILE A 55 -8.96 -4.01 -13.31
N GLU A 56 -8.15 -4.07 -12.25
CA GLU A 56 -6.76 -3.61 -12.27
C GLU A 56 -5.93 -4.40 -13.29
N SER A 57 -5.96 -5.73 -13.16
CA SER A 57 -5.27 -6.66 -14.06
C SER A 57 -5.78 -6.58 -15.50
N HIS A 58 -7.10 -6.54 -15.73
CA HIS A 58 -7.65 -6.45 -17.08
C HIS A 58 -7.35 -5.09 -17.73
N SER A 59 -7.35 -4.00 -16.96
CA SER A 59 -6.99 -2.67 -17.47
C SER A 59 -5.53 -2.64 -17.91
N LEU A 60 -4.60 -3.13 -17.09
CA LEU A 60 -3.17 -3.19 -17.45
C LEU A 60 -2.90 -4.07 -18.66
N LEU A 61 -3.61 -5.20 -18.75
CA LEU A 61 -3.51 -6.11 -19.89
C LEU A 61 -3.96 -5.42 -21.19
N CYS A 62 -5.13 -4.76 -21.17
CA CYS A 62 -5.65 -4.06 -22.34
C CYS A 62 -4.76 -2.88 -22.74
N LEU A 63 -4.31 -2.08 -21.78
CA LEU A 63 -3.40 -0.96 -22.02
C LEU A 63 -2.05 -1.44 -22.60
N SER A 64 -1.47 -2.49 -22.04
CA SER A 64 -0.23 -3.09 -22.59
C SER A 64 -0.43 -3.61 -24.02
N ALA A 65 -1.58 -4.23 -24.29
CA ALA A 65 -1.90 -4.70 -25.63
C ALA A 65 -2.06 -3.55 -26.65
N GLN A 66 -2.58 -2.39 -26.24
CA GLN A 66 -2.72 -1.21 -27.11
C GLN A 66 -1.38 -0.64 -27.57
N ILE A 67 -0.35 -0.74 -26.73
CA ILE A 67 1.01 -0.35 -27.06
C ILE A 67 1.86 -1.52 -27.58
N ASN A 68 1.22 -2.60 -28.04
CA ASN A 68 1.85 -3.81 -28.58
C ASN A 68 2.86 -4.48 -27.64
N ARG A 69 2.66 -4.35 -26.32
CA ARG A 69 3.48 -5.03 -25.30
C ARG A 69 2.74 -6.23 -24.73
N LYS A 70 3.43 -7.38 -24.64
CA LYS A 70 2.91 -8.56 -23.94
C LYS A 70 3.12 -8.38 -22.43
N LEU A 71 2.07 -8.62 -21.66
CA LEU A 71 2.09 -8.56 -20.20
C LEU A 71 1.66 -9.92 -19.64
N TYR A 72 2.38 -10.39 -18.63
CA TYR A 72 2.07 -11.61 -17.87
C TYR A 72 1.93 -11.27 -16.39
N GLY A 73 1.04 -11.93 -15.66
CA GLY A 73 0.79 -11.66 -14.23
C GLY A 73 1.06 -12.88 -13.36
N LEU A 74 1.80 -12.69 -12.25
CA LEU A 74 2.02 -13.75 -11.27
C LEU A 74 0.75 -14.01 -10.44
N ASN A 75 0.29 -15.26 -10.43
CA ASN A 75 -0.94 -15.67 -9.75
C ASN A 75 -0.74 -16.89 -8.86
N HIS A 76 -1.55 -16.98 -7.81
CA HIS A 76 -1.50 -18.09 -6.86
C HIS A 76 -1.92 -19.41 -7.53
N PRO A 77 -1.21 -20.54 -7.32
CA PRO A 77 -1.49 -21.81 -8.00
C PRO A 77 -2.94 -22.31 -7.87
N ALA A 78 -3.60 -21.98 -6.76
CA ALA A 78 -5.01 -22.35 -6.52
C ALA A 78 -5.96 -21.79 -7.60
N LEU A 79 -5.66 -20.62 -8.18
CA LEU A 79 -6.47 -20.03 -9.26
C LEU A 79 -6.56 -20.96 -10.47
N PHE A 80 -5.46 -21.65 -10.79
CA PHE A 80 -5.39 -22.54 -11.95
C PHE A 80 -6.09 -23.89 -11.74
N LYS A 81 -6.49 -24.21 -10.51
CA LYS A 81 -7.23 -25.44 -10.17
C LYS A 81 -8.73 -25.28 -10.37
N ILE A 82 -9.22 -24.04 -10.53
CA ILE A 82 -10.65 -23.76 -10.73
C ILE A 82 -10.98 -24.00 -12.21
N PRO A 83 -11.89 -24.94 -12.55
CA PRO A 83 -12.28 -25.20 -13.94
C PRO A 83 -12.78 -23.94 -14.65
N PHE A 84 -12.47 -23.82 -15.94
CA PHE A 84 -12.74 -22.66 -16.82
C PHE A 84 -12.02 -21.36 -16.41
N VAL A 85 -12.07 -20.98 -15.13
CA VAL A 85 -11.37 -19.82 -14.57
C VAL A 85 -9.86 -19.94 -14.78
N GLY A 86 -9.26 -21.06 -14.40
CA GLY A 86 -7.83 -21.30 -14.59
C GLY A 86 -7.41 -21.22 -16.07
N THR A 87 -8.22 -21.80 -16.96
CA THR A 87 -7.99 -21.75 -18.42
C THR A 87 -8.10 -20.33 -18.96
N TYR A 88 -9.10 -19.57 -18.53
CA TYR A 88 -9.27 -18.16 -18.91
C TYR A 88 -8.06 -17.33 -18.47
N PHE A 89 -7.66 -17.44 -17.21
CA PHE A 89 -6.53 -16.69 -16.65
C PHE A 89 -5.22 -17.04 -17.37
N LYS A 90 -4.95 -18.32 -17.66
CA LYS A 90 -3.81 -18.73 -18.49
C LYS A 90 -3.84 -18.09 -19.88
N LYS A 91 -5.00 -18.09 -20.54
CA LYS A 91 -5.17 -17.47 -21.87
C LYS A 91 -4.94 -15.96 -21.88
N ILE A 92 -5.22 -15.25 -20.80
CA ILE A 92 -4.95 -13.80 -20.71
C ILE A 92 -3.52 -13.47 -20.23
N GLY A 93 -2.69 -14.48 -19.92
CA GLY A 93 -1.30 -14.30 -19.53
C GLY A 93 -1.02 -14.43 -18.02
N ALA A 94 -1.92 -15.02 -17.24
CA ALA A 94 -1.60 -15.41 -15.88
C ALA A 94 -0.66 -16.61 -15.86
N ILE A 95 0.43 -16.48 -15.11
CA ILE A 95 1.43 -17.54 -14.88
C ILE A 95 1.56 -17.79 -13.38
N THR A 96 2.07 -18.96 -13.03
CA THR A 96 2.28 -19.40 -11.66
C THR A 96 3.29 -18.51 -10.95
N ALA A 97 2.93 -18.02 -9.76
CA ALA A 97 3.79 -17.22 -8.91
C ALA A 97 5.03 -18.01 -8.45
N SER A 98 6.11 -17.91 -9.22
CA SER A 98 7.44 -18.47 -8.95
C SER A 98 8.52 -17.54 -9.51
N LYS A 99 9.73 -17.59 -8.95
CA LYS A 99 10.87 -16.83 -9.47
C LYS A 99 11.22 -17.30 -10.89
N ASP A 100 11.19 -18.60 -11.16
CA ASP A 100 11.50 -19.17 -12.47
C ASP A 100 10.56 -18.67 -13.56
N ALA A 101 9.24 -18.70 -13.33
CA ALA A 101 8.28 -18.19 -14.31
C ALA A 101 8.42 -16.66 -14.53
N ALA A 102 8.77 -15.92 -13.48
CA ALA A 102 9.06 -14.49 -13.58
C ALA A 102 10.29 -14.22 -14.45
N HIS A 103 11.40 -14.92 -14.19
CA HIS A 103 12.61 -14.82 -14.99
C HIS A 103 12.38 -15.28 -16.42
N GLU A 104 11.63 -16.35 -16.64
CA GLU A 104 11.28 -16.82 -17.98
C GLU A 104 10.53 -15.75 -18.77
N ALA A 105 9.53 -15.09 -18.18
CA ALA A 105 8.79 -14.01 -18.83
C ALA A 105 9.71 -12.82 -19.18
N LEU A 106 10.54 -12.39 -18.23
CA LEU A 106 11.48 -11.29 -18.42
C LEU A 106 12.56 -11.63 -19.44
N ASN A 107 13.05 -12.87 -19.46
CA ASN A 107 14.08 -13.33 -20.39
C ASN A 107 13.60 -13.34 -21.84
N ASN A 108 12.31 -13.62 -22.04
CA ASN A 108 11.65 -13.52 -23.34
C ASN A 108 11.29 -12.06 -23.73
N GLY A 109 11.77 -11.06 -23.00
CA GLY A 109 11.54 -9.64 -23.29
C GLY A 109 10.09 -9.20 -23.10
N HIS A 110 9.33 -9.91 -22.26
CA HIS A 110 7.93 -9.60 -21.96
C HIS A 110 7.80 -8.74 -20.70
N GLY A 111 6.67 -8.04 -20.57
CA GLY A 111 6.29 -7.34 -19.37
C GLY A 111 5.80 -8.32 -18.30
N LEU A 112 6.17 -8.07 -17.05
CA LEU A 112 5.70 -8.82 -15.89
C LEU A 112 4.91 -7.89 -14.95
N LEU A 113 3.72 -8.30 -14.53
CA LEU A 113 2.86 -7.62 -13.58
C LEU A 113 2.92 -8.34 -12.24
N ILE A 114 3.25 -7.58 -11.19
CA ILE A 114 3.22 -8.05 -9.81
C ILE A 114 2.40 -7.09 -8.96
N PHE A 115 1.53 -7.66 -8.15
CA PHE A 115 0.79 -6.98 -7.09
C PHE A 115 1.37 -7.40 -5.74
N PRO A 116 2.35 -6.68 -5.16
CA PRO A 116 3.07 -7.21 -4.01
C PRO A 116 2.19 -7.39 -2.78
N GLY A 117 1.19 -6.54 -2.58
CA GLY A 117 0.28 -6.70 -1.45
C GLY A 117 -0.57 -7.99 -1.49
N GLY A 118 -0.63 -8.67 -2.65
CA GLY A 118 -1.33 -9.93 -2.85
C GLY A 118 -2.78 -9.90 -2.35
N ASN A 119 -3.27 -11.05 -1.88
CA ASN A 119 -4.64 -11.17 -1.38
C ASN A 119 -4.92 -10.28 -0.15
N ARG A 120 -3.91 -9.97 0.67
CA ARG A 120 -4.08 -9.11 1.86
C ARG A 120 -4.47 -7.70 1.46
N GLN A 121 -3.84 -7.16 0.42
CA GLN A 121 -4.16 -5.85 -0.12
C GLN A 121 -5.41 -5.90 -0.99
N ALA A 122 -5.54 -6.92 -1.84
CA ALA A 122 -6.69 -7.13 -2.72
C ALA A 122 -8.03 -7.18 -2.00
N LEU A 123 -8.04 -7.87 -0.84
CA LEU A 123 -9.24 -8.16 -0.08
C LEU A 123 -9.35 -7.30 1.18
N ARG A 124 -8.63 -6.17 1.25
CA ARG A 124 -8.68 -5.29 2.42
C ARG A 124 -10.04 -4.60 2.52
N PRO A 125 -10.58 -4.43 3.74
CA PRO A 125 -11.78 -3.63 3.95
C PRO A 125 -11.61 -2.18 3.46
N ILE A 126 -12.70 -1.57 3.00
CA ILE A 126 -12.74 -0.18 2.53
C ILE A 126 -12.36 0.82 3.64
N SER A 127 -12.59 0.47 4.90
CA SER A 127 -12.12 1.26 6.06
C SER A 127 -10.59 1.36 6.12
N LYS A 128 -9.88 0.41 5.49
CA LYS A 128 -8.42 0.39 5.38
C LYS A 128 -7.94 0.78 3.97
N LYS A 129 -8.75 1.51 3.19
CA LYS A 129 -8.44 1.87 1.80
C LYS A 129 -7.12 2.63 1.61
N ASP A 130 -6.70 3.41 2.61
CA ASP A 130 -5.48 4.23 2.56
C ASP A 130 -4.24 3.52 3.13
N HIS A 131 -4.40 2.28 3.63
CA HIS A 131 -3.28 1.49 4.16
C HIS A 131 -2.55 0.76 3.03
N HIS A 132 -1.48 1.38 2.51
CA HIS A 132 -0.65 0.86 1.43
C HIS A 132 0.68 0.27 1.94
N SER A 133 0.64 -0.79 2.75
CA SER A 133 1.88 -1.52 3.06
C SER A 133 2.18 -2.55 1.97
N PHE A 134 3.40 -2.48 1.43
CA PHE A 134 4.00 -3.48 0.53
C PHE A 134 5.00 -4.39 1.28
N GLU A 135 5.07 -4.27 2.60
CA GLU A 135 6.04 -4.98 3.45
C GLU A 135 5.84 -6.50 3.45
N TRP A 136 4.63 -6.95 3.11
CA TRP A 136 4.26 -8.36 3.18
C TRP A 136 4.75 -9.22 2.00
N ALA A 137 5.39 -8.63 0.99
CA ALA A 137 5.95 -9.37 -0.13
C ALA A 137 7.40 -8.99 -0.42
N ASN A 138 8.29 -9.94 -0.18
CA ASN A 138 9.73 -9.75 -0.37
C ASN A 138 10.20 -10.19 -1.78
N GLY A 139 9.54 -11.18 -2.37
CA GLY A 139 10.05 -11.84 -3.59
C GLY A 139 10.05 -10.96 -4.85
N TRP A 140 9.19 -9.95 -4.95
CA TRP A 140 9.15 -9.07 -6.13
C TRP A 140 10.37 -8.15 -6.21
N ALA A 141 10.87 -7.69 -5.07
CA ALA A 141 12.01 -6.79 -5.00
C ALA A 141 13.30 -7.54 -5.35
N ASP A 142 13.39 -8.83 -5.00
CA ASP A 142 14.47 -9.70 -5.46
C ASP A 142 14.42 -9.88 -6.98
N ILE A 143 13.23 -10.15 -7.55
CA ILE A 143 13.05 -10.27 -9.00
C ILE A 143 13.47 -8.95 -9.69
N ALA A 144 13.07 -7.79 -9.15
CA ALA A 144 13.46 -6.48 -9.65
C ALA A 144 14.97 -6.25 -9.61
N SER A 145 15.63 -6.56 -8.49
CA SER A 145 17.07 -6.39 -8.32
C SER A 145 17.87 -7.32 -9.24
N GLN A 146 17.49 -8.60 -9.29
CA GLN A 146 18.17 -9.60 -10.13
C GLN A 146 17.96 -9.32 -11.63
N SER A 147 16.74 -9.00 -12.04
CA SER A 147 16.46 -8.70 -13.45
C SER A 147 17.16 -7.44 -13.93
N ASN A 148 17.34 -6.43 -13.07
CA ASN A 148 18.15 -5.26 -13.39
C ASN A 148 19.60 -5.66 -13.71
N ARG A 149 20.21 -6.50 -12.86
CA ARG A 149 21.60 -6.98 -13.06
C ARG A 149 21.80 -7.83 -14.31
N SER A 150 20.89 -8.77 -14.58
CA SER A 150 21.14 -9.78 -15.62
C SER A 150 20.68 -9.36 -17.02
N GLN A 151 19.54 -8.68 -17.15
CA GLN A 151 18.93 -8.38 -18.46
C GLN A 151 18.38 -6.95 -18.56
N TYR A 152 18.52 -6.16 -17.49
CA TYR A 152 17.90 -4.85 -17.30
C TYR A 152 16.39 -4.83 -17.59
N ALA A 153 15.57 -4.95 -16.54
CA ALA A 153 14.13 -4.73 -16.61
C ALA A 153 13.75 -3.44 -15.85
N PRO A 154 13.25 -2.40 -16.54
CA PRO A 154 12.73 -1.19 -15.89
C PRO A 154 11.56 -1.51 -14.96
N VAL A 155 11.63 -1.06 -13.71
CA VAL A 155 10.59 -1.22 -12.69
C VAL A 155 9.70 0.00 -12.69
N ILE A 156 8.47 -0.17 -13.16
CA ILE A 156 7.49 0.88 -13.38
C ILE A 156 6.41 0.75 -12.31
N PRO A 157 6.34 1.71 -11.37
CA PRO A 157 5.25 1.78 -10.41
C PRO A 157 3.95 2.12 -11.13
N VAL A 158 2.87 1.42 -10.78
CA VAL A 158 1.51 1.75 -11.25
C VAL A 158 0.57 1.91 -10.08
N LYS A 159 -0.10 3.05 -10.01
CA LYS A 159 -1.07 3.32 -8.95
C LYS A 159 -2.48 3.39 -9.48
N PHE A 160 -3.34 2.59 -8.87
CA PHE A 160 -4.78 2.61 -9.02
C PHE A 160 -5.41 3.46 -7.91
N LEU A 161 -6.20 4.45 -8.34
CA LEU A 161 -7.02 5.28 -7.47
C LEU A 161 -8.49 5.01 -7.76
N GLY A 162 -9.32 4.94 -6.72
CA GLY A 162 -10.77 4.72 -6.83
C GLY A 162 -11.21 3.27 -7.00
N THR A 163 -10.30 2.32 -7.29
CA THR A 163 -10.66 0.90 -7.48
C THR A 163 -11.22 0.24 -6.22
N HIS A 164 -10.90 0.71 -5.01
CA HIS A 164 -11.56 0.23 -3.78
C HIS A 164 -13.07 0.50 -3.73
N SER A 165 -13.52 1.55 -4.42
CA SER A 165 -14.91 1.98 -4.33
C SER A 165 -15.82 1.33 -5.37
N VAL A 166 -15.27 0.60 -6.34
CA VAL A 166 -16.08 -0.07 -7.39
C VAL A 166 -16.72 -1.36 -6.88
N ASN A 167 -16.10 -2.00 -5.89
CA ASN A 167 -16.67 -3.07 -5.10
C ASN A 167 -16.17 -2.97 -3.64
N PRO A 168 -16.85 -2.18 -2.80
CA PRO A 168 -16.48 -2.04 -1.40
C PRO A 168 -16.47 -3.41 -0.69
N ILE A 169 -15.32 -3.75 -0.12
CA ILE A 169 -15.20 -4.88 0.81
C ILE A 169 -15.45 -4.32 2.21
N PHE A 170 -16.45 -4.84 2.91
CA PHE A 170 -16.78 -4.39 4.26
C PHE A 170 -15.98 -5.14 5.31
N PHE A 171 -15.80 -6.44 5.11
CA PHE A 171 -15.10 -7.31 6.02
C PHE A 171 -14.26 -8.33 5.26
N SER A 172 -13.16 -8.76 5.84
CA SER A 172 -12.32 -9.81 5.27
C SER A 172 -11.59 -10.52 6.39
N ASN A 173 -11.79 -11.83 6.48
CA ASN A 173 -11.24 -12.61 7.59
C ASN A 173 -10.81 -14.00 7.13
N SER A 174 -9.70 -14.47 7.69
CA SER A 174 -9.14 -15.80 7.47
C SER A 174 -9.85 -16.90 8.29
N LEU A 175 -10.58 -16.53 9.34
CA LEU A 175 -11.35 -17.50 10.13
C LEU A 175 -12.58 -17.99 9.36
N ILE A 176 -13.29 -17.08 8.66
CA ILE A 176 -14.48 -17.42 7.87
C ILE A 176 -14.14 -18.44 6.79
N SER A 177 -12.97 -18.34 6.17
CA SER A 177 -12.57 -19.28 5.11
C SER A 177 -12.28 -20.70 5.62
N LYS A 178 -12.07 -20.88 6.93
CA LYS A 178 -11.88 -22.19 7.56
C LYS A 178 -13.20 -22.84 7.99
N ILE A 179 -14.21 -22.03 8.27
CA ILE A 179 -15.53 -22.51 8.71
C ILE A 179 -16.38 -22.93 7.50
N LEU A 180 -16.27 -22.20 6.38
CA LEU A 180 -17.04 -22.49 5.18
C LEU A 180 -16.41 -23.62 4.36
N VAL A 181 -17.19 -24.66 4.06
CA VAL A 181 -16.75 -25.89 3.36
C VAL A 181 -16.08 -25.59 2.01
N ILE A 182 -16.70 -24.76 1.17
CA ILE A 182 -16.20 -24.48 -0.18
C ILE A 182 -14.88 -23.66 -0.16
N PRO A 183 -14.80 -22.51 0.56
CA PRO A 183 -13.53 -21.80 0.74
C PRO A 183 -12.40 -22.65 1.33
N TRP A 184 -12.72 -23.55 2.26
CA TRP A 184 -11.76 -24.47 2.86
C TRP A 184 -11.20 -25.46 1.83
N ILE A 185 -12.08 -26.13 1.05
CA ILE A 185 -11.68 -27.04 -0.04
C ILE A 185 -10.81 -26.31 -1.07
N LEU A 186 -11.17 -25.08 -1.43
CA LEU A 186 -10.44 -24.25 -2.38
C LEU A 186 -9.15 -23.62 -1.81
N LYS A 187 -8.83 -23.88 -0.53
CA LYS A 187 -7.68 -23.31 0.19
C LYS A 187 -7.64 -21.77 0.11
N ILE A 188 -8.80 -21.13 0.11
CA ILE A 188 -8.92 -19.68 0.16
C ILE A 188 -8.49 -19.22 1.55
N LYS A 189 -7.44 -18.39 1.62
CA LYS A 189 -6.87 -17.95 2.91
C LYS A 189 -7.64 -16.80 3.57
N TRP A 190 -8.37 -16.03 2.78
CA TRP A 190 -9.09 -14.83 3.22
C TRP A 190 -10.43 -14.79 2.52
N PHE A 191 -11.50 -14.74 3.29
CA PHE A 191 -12.84 -14.66 2.75
C PHE A 191 -13.39 -13.24 2.90
N PRO A 192 -13.64 -12.52 1.79
CA PRO A 192 -14.21 -11.19 1.83
C PRO A 192 -15.74 -11.24 1.92
N VAL A 193 -16.30 -10.19 2.51
CA VAL A 193 -17.72 -9.82 2.40
C VAL A 193 -17.77 -8.46 1.72
N SER A 194 -18.17 -8.46 0.47
CA SER A 194 -18.27 -7.29 -0.40
C SER A 194 -19.71 -6.94 -0.72
N LEU A 195 -19.91 -5.70 -1.17
CA LEU A 195 -21.23 -5.22 -1.57
C LEU A 195 -21.82 -6.05 -2.72
N ALA A 196 -21.00 -6.45 -3.69
CA ALA A 196 -21.44 -7.30 -4.80
C ALA A 196 -22.05 -8.63 -4.32
N GLN A 197 -21.44 -9.24 -3.31
CA GLN A 197 -21.93 -10.51 -2.77
C GLN A 197 -23.28 -10.35 -2.08
N ILE A 198 -23.43 -9.31 -1.25
CA ILE A 198 -24.68 -9.02 -0.55
C ILE A 198 -25.80 -8.76 -1.57
N ILE A 199 -25.58 -7.85 -2.51
CA ILE A 199 -26.61 -7.49 -3.50
C ILE A 199 -26.99 -8.69 -4.37
N SER A 200 -26.00 -9.44 -4.86
CA SER A 200 -26.27 -10.57 -5.77
C SER A 200 -27.04 -11.69 -5.06
N SER A 201 -26.68 -12.02 -3.81
CA SER A 201 -27.38 -13.03 -3.04
C SER A 201 -28.80 -12.60 -2.66
N THR A 202 -28.99 -11.34 -2.26
CA THR A 202 -30.33 -10.80 -1.98
C THR A 202 -31.20 -10.82 -3.24
N LEU A 203 -30.66 -10.40 -4.38
CA LEU A 203 -31.40 -10.42 -5.65
C LEU A 203 -31.82 -11.84 -6.04
N ILE A 204 -30.94 -12.82 -5.88
CA ILE A 204 -31.27 -14.23 -6.12
C ILE A 204 -32.40 -14.69 -5.21
N MET A 205 -32.35 -14.39 -3.92
CA MET A 205 -33.43 -14.74 -2.99
C MET A 205 -34.76 -14.09 -3.37
N LEU A 206 -34.75 -12.83 -3.82
CA LEU A 206 -35.96 -12.15 -4.29
C LEU A 206 -36.53 -12.79 -5.55
N ILE A 207 -35.68 -13.09 -6.54
CA ILE A 207 -36.09 -13.74 -7.78
C ILE A 207 -36.69 -15.11 -7.47
N THR A 208 -36.00 -15.95 -6.69
CA THR A 208 -36.50 -17.30 -6.38
C THR A 208 -37.77 -17.26 -5.54
N TYR A 209 -37.92 -16.27 -4.66
CA TYR A 209 -39.17 -16.02 -3.93
C TYR A 209 -40.33 -15.66 -4.88
N MET A 210 -40.10 -14.79 -5.88
CA MET A 210 -41.13 -14.44 -6.88
C MET A 210 -41.66 -15.64 -7.67
N PHE A 211 -40.84 -16.68 -7.83
CA PHE A 211 -41.21 -17.93 -8.51
C PHE A 211 -41.60 -19.06 -7.54
N ASN A 212 -41.82 -18.77 -6.24
CA ASN A 212 -42.20 -19.74 -5.21
C ASN A 212 -41.25 -20.95 -5.10
N TRP A 213 -39.95 -20.74 -5.33
CA TRP A 213 -38.97 -21.82 -5.15
C TRP A 213 -38.84 -22.21 -3.68
N PRO A 214 -38.57 -23.51 -3.38
CA PRO A 214 -38.31 -23.94 -2.01
C PRO A 214 -37.19 -23.14 -1.35
N VAL A 215 -37.38 -22.72 -0.09
CA VAL A 215 -36.45 -21.85 0.64
C VAL A 215 -35.04 -22.43 0.69
N PHE A 216 -34.89 -23.74 0.90
CA PHE A 216 -33.57 -24.38 0.96
C PHE A 216 -32.80 -24.26 -0.38
N LEU A 217 -33.51 -24.33 -1.51
CA LEU A 217 -32.92 -24.20 -2.84
C LEU A 217 -32.52 -22.75 -3.11
N SER A 218 -33.38 -21.81 -2.72
CA SER A 218 -33.08 -20.36 -2.76
C SER A 218 -31.82 -20.02 -1.97
N LEU A 219 -31.69 -20.54 -0.74
CA LEU A 219 -30.52 -20.33 0.11
C LEU A 219 -29.26 -20.96 -0.48
N ALA A 220 -29.34 -22.18 -1.02
CA ALA A 220 -28.21 -22.84 -1.67
C ALA A 220 -27.72 -22.06 -2.90
N LEU A 221 -28.64 -21.55 -3.72
CA LEU A 221 -28.30 -20.74 -4.89
C LEU A 221 -27.72 -19.37 -4.48
N ALA A 222 -28.33 -18.71 -3.50
CA ALA A 222 -27.86 -17.43 -2.98
C ALA A 222 -26.44 -17.56 -2.40
N TYR A 223 -26.15 -18.64 -1.66
CA TYR A 223 -24.80 -18.95 -1.16
C TYR A 223 -23.82 -19.24 -2.31
N THR A 224 -24.25 -19.95 -3.33
CA THR A 224 -23.39 -20.21 -4.51
C THR A 224 -23.01 -18.89 -5.18
N VAL A 225 -23.98 -18.02 -5.46
CA VAL A 225 -23.74 -16.69 -6.05
C VAL A 225 -22.89 -15.81 -5.13
N PHE A 226 -23.08 -15.89 -3.81
CA PHE A 226 -22.27 -15.19 -2.82
C PHE A 226 -20.77 -15.52 -2.95
N LEU A 227 -20.42 -16.76 -3.28
CA LEU A 227 -19.02 -17.18 -3.40
C LEU A 227 -18.34 -16.63 -4.66
N PHE A 228 -19.07 -16.48 -5.76
CA PHE A 228 -18.50 -16.11 -7.06
C PHE A 228 -18.52 -14.61 -7.38
N THR A 229 -19.27 -13.82 -6.61
CA THR A 229 -19.49 -12.39 -6.89
C THR A 229 -18.56 -11.46 -6.10
N ALA A 230 -17.66 -12.02 -5.27
CA ALA A 230 -16.73 -11.29 -4.41
C ALA A 230 -15.83 -10.26 -5.11
N LEU A 231 -15.58 -10.44 -6.40
CA LEU A 231 -14.65 -9.62 -7.18
C LEU A 231 -15.37 -8.77 -8.24
N LEU A 232 -16.70 -8.81 -8.29
CA LEU A 232 -17.46 -8.11 -9.32
C LEU A 232 -17.53 -6.60 -9.03
N PRO A 233 -17.12 -5.76 -9.99
CA PRO A 233 -17.19 -4.32 -9.82
C PRO A 233 -18.57 -3.78 -10.18
N ILE A 234 -19.40 -3.56 -9.16
CA ILE A 234 -20.81 -3.21 -9.34
C ILE A 234 -21.08 -1.69 -9.33
N ILE A 235 -20.16 -0.87 -8.81
CA ILE A 235 -20.33 0.59 -8.74
C ILE A 235 -19.53 1.26 -9.85
N PRO A 236 -20.17 1.98 -10.80
CA PRO A 236 -19.52 2.68 -11.91
C PRO A 236 -18.83 3.98 -11.46
N LYS A 237 -17.81 3.85 -10.59
CA LYS A 237 -17.01 4.96 -10.06
C LYS A 237 -15.76 5.20 -10.91
N LYS A 238 -15.32 6.45 -10.91
CA LYS A 238 -14.12 6.92 -11.61
C LYS A 238 -12.87 6.19 -11.11
N ILE A 239 -12.08 5.66 -12.04
CA ILE A 239 -10.78 5.04 -11.76
C ILE A 239 -9.68 5.88 -12.42
N LYS A 240 -8.59 6.15 -11.69
CA LYS A 240 -7.37 6.70 -12.29
C LYS A 240 -6.26 5.66 -12.22
N ILE A 241 -5.55 5.48 -13.31
CA ILE A 241 -4.38 4.61 -13.45
C ILE A 241 -3.18 5.49 -13.80
N ILE A 242 -2.20 5.53 -12.91
CA ILE A 242 -1.02 6.37 -13.05
C ILE A 242 0.20 5.47 -13.16
N PHE A 243 0.89 5.53 -14.30
CA PHE A 243 2.18 4.89 -14.53
C PHE A 243 3.28 5.90 -14.22
N TYR A 244 4.13 5.61 -13.26
CA TYR A 244 5.24 6.48 -12.89
C TYR A 244 6.48 6.19 -13.73
N PRO A 245 7.43 7.14 -13.81
CA PRO A 245 8.73 6.87 -14.40
C PRO A 245 9.41 5.65 -13.75
N PRO A 246 10.23 4.90 -14.50
CA PRO A 246 10.95 3.77 -13.95
C PRO A 246 11.83 4.15 -12.76
N ILE A 247 11.83 3.31 -11.71
CA ILE A 247 12.67 3.51 -10.52
C ILE A 247 14.17 3.46 -10.85
N ASN A 248 14.52 2.66 -11.87
CA ASN A 248 15.86 2.40 -12.36
C ASN A 248 16.03 2.97 -13.79
N SER A 249 15.83 4.27 -13.98
CA SER A 249 15.88 4.93 -15.29
C SER A 249 17.22 4.78 -16.03
N GLU A 250 18.31 4.43 -15.33
CA GLU A 250 19.63 4.19 -15.91
C GLU A 250 20.09 2.73 -15.71
N LYS A 251 20.70 2.14 -16.75
CA LYS A 251 21.26 0.77 -16.73
C LYS A 251 22.36 0.56 -15.68
N SER A 252 23.02 1.63 -15.23
CA SER A 252 24.12 1.61 -14.25
C SER A 252 23.65 1.57 -12.80
N GLN A 253 22.37 1.84 -12.53
CA GLN A 253 21.87 1.98 -11.17
C GLN A 253 21.42 0.61 -10.62
N GLU A 254 22.37 -0.13 -10.05
CA GLU A 254 22.08 -1.34 -9.29
C GLU A 254 21.45 -0.98 -7.93
N LEU A 255 20.14 -1.22 -7.81
CA LEU A 255 19.42 -1.02 -6.56
C LEU A 255 19.24 -2.37 -5.83
N SER A 256 19.42 -2.34 -4.51
CA SER A 256 19.11 -3.50 -3.65
C SER A 256 17.60 -3.71 -3.54
N SER A 257 17.19 -4.94 -3.17
CA SER A 257 15.77 -5.25 -2.92
C SER A 257 15.13 -4.27 -1.91
N GLN A 258 15.89 -3.84 -0.90
CA GLN A 258 15.41 -2.89 0.11
C GLN A 258 15.16 -1.50 -0.48
N GLN A 259 16.09 -1.00 -1.28
CA GLN A 259 15.94 0.31 -1.95
C GLN A 259 14.76 0.34 -2.91
N TYR A 260 14.47 -0.75 -3.62
CA TYR A 260 13.25 -0.86 -4.44
C TYR A 260 11.98 -0.73 -3.59
N LYS A 261 11.91 -1.43 -2.44
CA LYS A 261 10.75 -1.34 -1.55
C LYS A 261 10.56 0.07 -1.01
N GLU A 262 11.63 0.71 -0.54
CA GLU A 262 11.58 2.07 -0.01
C GLU A 262 11.09 3.08 -1.05
N LYS A 263 11.69 3.08 -2.24
CA LYS A 263 11.25 3.95 -3.34
C LYS A 263 9.81 3.67 -3.75
N MET A 264 9.41 2.39 -3.79
CA MET A 264 8.05 2.00 -4.15
C MET A 264 7.02 2.47 -3.11
N ASN A 265 7.33 2.29 -1.82
CA ASN A 265 6.50 2.79 -0.72
C ASN A 265 6.36 4.31 -0.78
N GLN A 266 7.44 5.05 -1.04
CA GLN A 266 7.40 6.51 -1.20
C GLN A 266 6.49 6.94 -2.35
N ILE A 267 6.60 6.29 -3.51
CA ILE A 267 5.76 6.61 -4.68
C ILE A 267 4.29 6.30 -4.40
N MET A 268 4.02 5.19 -3.72
CA MET A 268 2.64 4.76 -3.43
C MET A 268 1.98 5.56 -2.31
N ALA A 269 2.76 6.01 -1.32
CA ALA A 269 2.30 6.84 -0.21
C ALA A 269 2.04 8.30 -0.59
N ALA A 270 2.70 8.81 -1.65
CA ALA A 270 2.48 10.18 -2.12
C ALA A 270 0.99 10.42 -2.46
N LYS A 271 0.40 11.50 -1.94
CA LYS A 271 -0.97 11.91 -2.31
C LYS A 271 -0.97 12.43 -3.74
N ASP A 272 -1.61 11.70 -4.65
CA ASP A 272 -1.85 12.20 -6.00
C ASP A 272 -3.07 13.12 -5.97
N TYR A 273 -2.84 14.43 -6.09
CA TYR A 273 -3.93 15.39 -6.28
C TYR A 273 -4.58 15.20 -7.65
N ALA A 274 -5.86 15.57 -7.74
CA ALA A 274 -6.71 15.24 -8.88
C ALA A 274 -6.22 15.81 -10.24
N ASP A 275 -5.35 16.81 -10.19
CA ASP A 275 -4.72 17.52 -11.32
C ASP A 275 -3.43 16.84 -11.83
N GLY A 276 -2.80 15.96 -11.05
CA GLY A 276 -1.50 15.35 -11.36
C GLY A 276 -0.30 16.22 -10.98
N SER A 277 -0.48 17.26 -10.16
CA SER A 277 0.64 17.99 -9.57
C SER A 277 1.25 17.16 -8.43
N ARG A 278 2.59 17.11 -8.39
CA ARG A 278 3.36 16.53 -7.29
C ARG A 278 3.54 17.59 -6.21
N LYS A 279 3.03 17.34 -5.01
CA LYS A 279 3.76 17.75 -3.80
C LYS A 279 4.30 16.47 -3.17
N PRO A 280 5.62 16.33 -2.94
CA PRO A 280 6.09 15.28 -2.05
C PRO A 280 5.35 15.48 -0.72
N TYR A 281 4.45 14.58 -0.38
CA TYR A 281 3.88 14.61 0.96
C TYR A 281 4.98 14.11 1.88
N PRO A 282 5.38 14.92 2.87
CA PRO A 282 6.63 14.74 3.52
C PRO A 282 6.42 13.64 4.55
N PHE A 283 7.12 12.51 4.41
CA PHE A 283 7.49 11.81 5.63
C PHE A 283 8.59 12.66 6.24
N ASN A 284 8.16 13.52 7.16
CA ASN A 284 9.02 14.27 8.06
C ASN A 284 9.89 13.25 8.79
N GLY A 285 11.14 13.56 9.10
CA GLY A 285 12.11 12.62 9.67
C GLY A 285 11.60 11.74 10.83
N ILE A 286 10.64 12.24 11.63
CA ILE A 286 9.97 11.49 12.70
C ILE A 286 9.16 10.29 12.20
N GLU A 287 8.41 10.40 11.11
CA GLU A 287 7.62 9.26 10.63
C GLU A 287 8.52 8.16 10.05
N LYS A 288 9.63 8.54 9.40
CA LYS A 288 10.69 7.59 9.01
C LYS A 288 11.28 6.86 10.22
N PHE A 289 11.49 7.59 11.31
CA PHE A 289 12.00 7.05 12.56
C PHE A 289 11.00 6.06 13.20
N MET A 290 9.72 6.41 13.27
CA MET A 290 8.68 5.55 13.84
C MET A 290 8.44 4.28 13.00
N THR A 291 8.41 4.37 11.66
CA THR A 291 8.17 3.18 10.80
C THR A 291 9.33 2.19 10.84
N LEU A 292 10.59 2.65 10.97
CA LEU A 292 11.75 1.76 11.16
C LEU A 292 11.63 0.96 12.46
N HIS A 293 11.12 1.58 13.53
CA HIS A 293 11.04 0.96 14.86
C HIS A 293 9.76 0.15 15.10
N GLU A 294 8.64 0.43 14.42
CA GLU A 294 7.46 -0.45 14.43
C GLU A 294 7.71 -1.82 13.77
N SER A 295 8.69 -1.92 12.87
CA SER A 295 8.99 -3.15 12.13
C SER A 295 9.70 -4.22 12.96
N GLU A 296 10.29 -3.84 14.10
CA GLU A 296 10.88 -4.76 15.07
C GLU A 296 9.87 -4.96 16.21
N ASN A 297 9.07 -6.04 16.12
CA ASN A 297 8.04 -6.45 17.09
C ASN A 297 8.26 -5.96 18.54
N ILE A 298 7.72 -4.80 18.90
CA ILE A 298 7.46 -4.32 20.27
C ILE A 298 6.60 -3.05 20.13
N HIS A 299 5.46 -2.97 20.83
CA HIS A 299 4.81 -1.69 21.08
C HIS A 299 5.78 -0.80 21.88
N TYR A 300 6.07 0.45 21.49
CA TYR A 300 6.06 1.65 22.39
C TYR A 300 6.67 2.94 21.79
N ASN A 301 6.18 4.04 22.36
CA ASN A 301 6.57 5.45 22.26
C ASN A 301 8.09 5.71 22.12
N SER A 302 8.48 6.25 20.97
CA SER A 302 9.81 6.79 20.70
C SER A 302 10.05 8.12 21.42
N GLN A 303 11.10 8.22 22.25
CA GLN A 303 11.49 9.45 22.95
C GLN A 303 12.81 10.04 22.44
N LEU A 304 12.83 11.32 22.04
CA LEU A 304 14.06 12.09 21.78
C LEU A 304 14.34 13.02 22.96
N ILE A 305 15.53 12.93 23.58
CA ILE A 305 15.90 13.75 24.74
C ILE A 305 16.99 14.76 24.34
N LEU A 306 16.70 16.06 24.46
CA LEU A 306 17.69 17.13 24.33
C LEU A 306 18.12 17.58 25.72
N SER A 307 19.44 17.60 25.98
CA SER A 307 20.00 18.07 27.25
C SER A 307 20.71 19.41 27.03
N PHE A 308 20.44 20.37 27.91
CA PHE A 308 21.07 21.69 27.95
C PHE A 308 21.89 21.80 29.23
N GLU A 309 23.12 22.29 29.10
CA GLU A 309 24.09 22.46 30.20
C GLU A 309 24.25 23.95 30.55
N GLU A 310 23.18 24.66 30.95
CA GLU A 310 23.30 26.04 31.45
C GLU A 310 22.27 26.38 32.55
N HIS A 311 22.66 27.31 33.43
CA HIS A 311 21.92 27.74 34.63
C HIS A 311 20.76 28.73 34.40
N HIS A 312 20.59 29.29 33.19
CA HIS A 312 19.58 30.31 32.93
C HIS A 312 18.86 30.13 31.60
N LEU A 313 18.00 29.12 31.53
CA LEU A 313 16.94 29.07 30.53
C LEU A 313 15.71 29.85 31.04
N ASP A 314 15.21 30.81 30.24
CA ASP A 314 13.96 31.51 30.55
C ASP A 314 12.77 30.55 30.33
N HIS A 315 12.47 29.80 31.39
CA HIS A 315 11.40 28.81 31.43
C HIS A 315 10.06 29.37 30.98
N LYS A 316 9.74 30.62 31.33
CA LYS A 316 8.47 31.25 30.93
C LYS A 316 8.43 31.47 29.44
N LYS A 317 9.52 31.94 28.85
CA LYS A 317 9.62 32.21 27.42
C LYS A 317 9.49 30.94 26.59
N ILE A 318 10.24 29.89 26.94
CA ILE A 318 10.20 28.59 26.22
C ILE A 318 8.81 27.96 26.32
N LEU A 319 8.19 27.99 27.51
CA LEU A 319 6.86 27.43 27.73
C LEU A 319 5.77 28.22 26.99
N LEU A 320 5.91 29.54 26.92
CA LEU A 320 5.01 30.42 26.18
C LEU A 320 5.13 30.20 24.67
N THR A 321 6.35 30.11 24.13
CA THR A 321 6.62 29.77 22.73
C THR A 321 6.00 28.43 22.38
N THR A 322 6.24 27.40 23.19
CA THR A 322 5.71 26.05 22.95
C THR A 322 4.18 26.04 22.99
N LYS A 323 3.56 26.77 23.94
CA LYS A 323 2.09 26.93 23.99
C LYS A 323 1.52 27.69 22.80
N ASN A 324 2.21 28.70 22.29
CA ASN A 324 1.78 29.44 21.11
C ASN A 324 1.87 28.57 19.85
N TRP A 325 2.94 27.78 19.70
CA TRP A 325 3.06 26.79 18.64
C TRP A 325 1.91 25.78 18.65
N ILE A 326 1.55 25.27 19.84
CA ILE A 326 0.42 24.33 20.00
C ILE A 326 -0.91 24.94 19.53
N LYS A 327 -1.12 26.26 19.68
CA LYS A 327 -2.36 26.93 19.26
C LYS A 327 -2.48 27.11 17.75
N GLU A 328 -1.37 27.19 17.02
CA GLU A 328 -1.36 27.36 15.55
C GLU A 328 -1.49 26.02 14.79
N ILE A 329 -1.53 24.90 15.51
CA ILE A 329 -1.65 23.56 14.95
C ILE A 329 -3.13 23.12 15.00
N PRO A 330 -3.83 22.99 13.86
CA PRO A 330 -5.29 22.91 13.82
C PRO A 330 -5.94 21.72 14.55
N HIS A 331 -5.16 20.69 14.90
CA HIS A 331 -5.65 19.44 15.53
C HIS A 331 -5.00 19.11 16.88
N ALA A 332 -4.20 20.01 17.46
CA ALA A 332 -3.67 19.85 18.81
C ALA A 332 -4.73 20.17 19.89
N ARG A 333 -5.83 19.40 19.93
CA ARG A 333 -6.80 19.43 21.03
C ARG A 333 -6.61 18.22 21.94
N THR A 334 -5.56 18.26 22.74
CA THR A 334 -5.52 17.59 24.04
C THR A 334 -5.28 18.65 25.09
N ILE A 335 -6.37 19.23 25.59
CA ILE A 335 -6.34 20.02 26.82
C ILE A 335 -6.23 18.99 27.95
N THR A 336 -5.04 18.81 28.51
CA THR A 336 -4.91 18.10 29.79
C THR A 336 -5.25 19.08 30.90
N ASN A 337 -6.51 19.06 31.33
CA ASN A 337 -6.97 19.74 32.54
C ASN A 337 -6.45 19.02 33.79
N THR A 338 -5.14 19.01 33.99
CA THR A 338 -4.53 18.69 35.28
C THR A 338 -3.14 19.32 35.32
N ASN A 339 -2.94 20.26 36.24
CA ASN A 339 -1.60 20.58 36.71
C ASN A 339 -1.01 19.32 37.36
N GLU A 340 0.33 19.21 37.27
CA GLU A 340 1.21 18.13 37.74
C GLU A 340 1.38 16.92 36.81
N PHE A 341 2.30 17.07 35.84
CA PHE A 341 3.01 15.92 35.30
C PHE A 341 4.16 15.55 36.25
N SER A 342 3.93 14.55 37.12
CA SER A 342 5.00 13.86 37.84
C SER A 342 5.60 12.78 36.94
N PHE A 343 6.68 13.12 36.25
CA PHE A 343 7.57 12.14 35.62
C PHE A 343 8.91 12.21 36.35
N SER A 344 8.94 11.68 37.57
CA SER A 344 10.19 11.51 38.32
C SER A 344 10.66 10.07 38.25
N ARG A 345 11.90 9.91 37.77
CA ARG A 345 12.71 8.69 37.58
C ARG A 345 12.21 7.72 36.49
N TYR A 346 13.15 6.97 35.92
CA TYR A 346 13.00 5.79 35.06
C TYR A 346 13.14 5.91 33.53
N VAL A 347 13.43 7.06 32.92
CA VAL A 347 13.81 7.03 31.48
C VAL A 347 15.28 6.65 31.28
N TYR A 348 16.17 7.11 32.17
CA TYR A 348 17.62 6.78 32.11
C TYR A 348 17.96 5.31 32.35
N ASP A 349 17.08 4.57 33.01
CA ASP A 349 17.31 3.18 33.42
C ASP A 349 16.67 2.14 32.48
N GLN A 350 16.16 2.57 31.32
CA GLN A 350 15.57 1.63 30.37
C GLN A 350 16.66 0.96 29.51
N PRO A 351 16.65 -0.38 29.37
CA PRO A 351 17.69 -1.11 28.65
C PRO A 351 17.78 -0.78 27.14
N TRP A 352 16.75 -0.12 26.59
CA TRP A 352 16.73 0.34 25.20
C TRP A 352 17.26 1.77 25.01
N PHE A 353 17.41 2.56 26.08
CA PHE A 353 17.89 3.95 26.02
C PHE A 353 19.41 3.98 26.24
N LYS A 354 20.18 4.46 25.25
CA LYS A 354 21.63 4.57 25.38
C LYS A 354 22.04 6.01 25.64
N PRO A 355 23.05 6.28 26.49
CA PRO A 355 23.57 7.63 26.69
C PRO A 355 24.01 8.34 25.39
N SER A 356 24.40 7.59 24.36
CA SER A 356 24.73 8.09 23.03
C SER A 356 23.56 8.72 22.28
N ASP A 357 22.33 8.42 22.69
CA ASP A 357 21.11 8.92 22.05
C ASP A 357 20.77 10.35 22.54
N ILE A 358 21.48 10.82 23.58
CA ILE A 358 21.37 12.19 24.11
C ILE A 358 22.16 13.13 23.19
N VAL A 359 21.48 14.13 22.66
CA VAL A 359 22.14 15.23 21.93
C VAL A 359 22.39 16.36 22.92
N HIS A 360 23.68 16.63 23.18
CA HIS A 360 24.12 17.75 24.02
C HIS A 360 24.16 19.03 23.18
N PHE A 361 23.45 20.06 23.62
CA PHE A 361 23.60 21.41 23.09
C PHE A 361 24.49 22.22 24.01
N HIS A 362 25.65 22.64 23.50
CA HIS A 362 26.52 23.55 24.23
C HIS A 362 26.20 25.01 23.89
N GLN A 363 25.98 25.79 24.95
CA GLN A 363 25.86 27.25 25.05
C GLN A 363 24.85 27.98 24.16
N ASN A 364 24.07 28.86 24.80
CA ASN A 364 23.32 29.99 24.24
C ASN A 364 22.73 29.79 22.82
N GLN A 365 22.04 28.67 22.61
CA GLN A 365 21.34 28.42 21.35
C GLN A 365 20.03 29.22 21.35
N SER A 366 19.93 30.16 20.42
CA SER A 366 18.68 30.92 20.25
C SER A 366 17.52 29.98 19.95
N GLU A 367 16.31 30.37 20.35
CA GLU A 367 15.06 29.67 20.01
C GLU A 367 15.02 29.31 18.52
N LYS A 368 15.47 30.23 17.66
CA LYS A 368 15.61 30.02 16.23
C LYS A 368 16.58 28.89 15.87
N ASN A 369 17.71 28.73 16.55
CA ASN A 369 18.68 27.67 16.24
C ASN A 369 18.18 26.28 16.65
N ILE A 370 17.47 26.20 17.78
CA ILE A 370 16.82 24.95 18.21
C ILE A 370 15.70 24.60 17.23
N ASN A 371 14.90 25.60 16.84
CA ASN A 371 13.84 25.43 15.84
C ASN A 371 14.40 25.01 14.50
N ASP A 372 15.42 25.69 13.99
CA ASP A 372 16.09 25.39 12.73
C ASP A 372 16.76 24.02 12.79
N PHE A 373 17.33 23.60 13.93
CA PHE A 373 17.83 22.24 14.11
C PHE A 373 16.70 21.22 14.06
N CYS A 374 15.61 21.43 14.79
CA CYS A 374 14.47 20.52 14.83
C CYS A 374 13.79 20.41 13.45
N HIS A 375 13.62 21.53 12.75
CA HIS A 375 13.13 21.59 11.38
C HIS A 375 14.13 20.99 10.39
N LYS A 376 15.43 21.25 10.49
CA LYS A 376 16.44 20.74 9.55
C LYS A 376 16.72 19.25 9.74
N LYS A 377 16.75 18.77 10.99
CA LYS A 377 17.10 17.39 11.33
C LYS A 377 15.90 16.45 11.27
N PHE A 378 14.72 16.93 11.64
CA PHE A 378 13.51 16.09 11.71
C PHE A 378 12.39 16.53 10.75
N ASN A 379 12.60 17.60 9.97
CA ASN A 379 11.71 18.08 8.91
C ASN A 379 10.24 18.15 9.34
N LEU A 380 9.98 18.67 10.54
CA LEU A 380 8.68 18.61 11.22
C LEU A 380 7.67 19.56 10.57
N SER A 381 6.70 18.98 9.87
CA SER A 381 5.52 19.64 9.30
C SER A 381 4.32 18.67 9.40
N PHE A 382 3.87 18.36 10.63
CA PHE A 382 2.62 17.69 11.13
C PHE A 382 2.17 16.34 10.49
N ASP A 383 1.64 15.30 11.16
CA ASP A 383 1.14 15.02 12.54
C ASP A 383 1.20 13.47 12.77
N PRO A 384 1.58 12.93 13.95
CA PRO A 384 0.66 12.76 15.10
C PRO A 384 1.22 13.48 16.37
N PRO A 385 0.49 13.51 17.52
CA PRO A 385 0.75 14.52 18.56
C PRO A 385 2.08 14.27 19.26
N LEU A 386 3.03 15.17 19.02
CA LEU A 386 4.30 15.25 19.73
C LEU A 386 4.04 15.65 21.19
N ARG A 387 4.31 14.77 22.15
CA ARG A 387 4.27 15.09 23.58
C ARG A 387 5.62 15.64 23.99
N ILE A 388 5.63 16.86 24.52
CA ILE A 388 6.86 17.54 24.95
C ILE A 388 6.90 17.59 26.47
N GLY A 389 7.86 16.88 27.08
CA GLY A 389 8.13 16.92 28.52
C GLY A 389 9.37 17.75 28.82
N PHE A 390 9.34 18.52 29.91
CA PHE A 390 10.49 19.31 30.37
C PHE A 390 10.89 18.89 31.78
N PHE A 391 12.18 18.61 31.97
CA PHE A 391 12.75 18.23 33.27
C PHE A 391 13.94 19.11 33.59
N SER A 392 14.09 19.47 34.86
CA SER A 392 15.23 20.20 35.38
C SER A 392 15.86 19.36 36.48
N GLU A 393 17.13 18.98 36.31
CA GLU A 393 17.83 18.12 37.25
C GLU A 393 19.22 18.69 37.53
N GLN A 394 19.36 19.26 38.74
CA GLN A 394 20.53 19.77 39.47
C GLN A 394 21.67 20.53 38.76
N ASN A 395 21.81 20.51 37.43
CA ASN A 395 22.67 21.32 36.55
C ASN A 395 22.38 21.09 35.04
N SER A 396 21.31 20.36 34.69
CA SER A 396 20.95 20.08 33.30
C SER A 396 19.43 20.19 33.09
N HIS A 397 19.04 20.77 31.96
CA HIS A 397 17.64 20.83 31.54
C HIS A 397 17.42 19.85 30.41
N LYS A 398 16.35 19.08 30.46
CA LYS A 398 16.09 18.00 29.51
C LYS A 398 14.71 18.17 28.89
N MET A 399 14.66 18.20 27.55
CA MET A 399 13.44 18.28 26.77
C MET A 399 13.22 16.94 26.08
N ILE A 400 12.09 16.29 26.36
CA ILE A 400 11.73 14.99 25.81
C ILE A 400 10.63 15.18 24.78
N PHE A 401 10.83 14.68 23.57
CA PHE A 401 9.80 14.56 22.54
C PHE A 401 9.32 13.11 22.50
N SER A 402 8.03 12.86 22.73
CA SER A 402 7.42 11.52 22.79
C SER A 402 6.22 11.37 21.88
#